data_AF-A0A920W1N7-F1
#
_entry.id   AF-A0A920W1N7-F1
#
_cell.length_a   1.000
_cell.length_b   1.000
_cell.length_c   1.000
_cell.angle_alpha   90.00
_cell.angle_beta   90.00
_cell.angle_gamma   90.00
#
_symmetry.space_group_name_H-M   'P 1'
#
loop_
_entity.id
_entity.type
_entity.pdbx_description
1 polymer ?
#
loop_
_entity_poly.entity_id
_entity_poly.type
_entity_poly.pdbx_seq_one_letter_code
_entity_poly.pdbx_strand_id
1 'polypeptide(L)' 'MQIEAIINSMTLKERVKHNIINASRKRRIAQGSGTRVNDINKLLKQFAQMQKMMKKVSRGGGLNFGSLYGRRGFMGR' A
#
# COMPACT_ATOMS: atom_id res chain seq x y z
N MET A 1 13.20 3.12 -12.25
CA MET A 1 12.24 2.02 -11.96
C MET A 1 10.85 2.61 -12.09
N GLN A 2 10.08 2.25 -13.11
CA GLN A 2 8.79 2.90 -13.36
C GLN A 2 7.67 2.13 -12.65
N ILE A 3 7.37 2.51 -11.42
CA ILE A 3 6.17 2.03 -10.69
C ILE A 3 4.91 2.21 -11.55
N GLU A 4 4.86 3.32 -12.28
CA GLU A 4 3.81 3.66 -13.23
C GLU A 4 3.67 2.59 -14.33
N ALA A 5 4.77 2.08 -14.89
CA ALA A 5 4.73 1.01 -15.88
C ALA A 5 4.12 -0.29 -15.30
N ILE A 6 4.48 -0.65 -14.06
CA ILE A 6 3.91 -1.81 -13.36
C ILE A 6 2.39 -1.65 -13.19
N ILE A 7 1.93 -0.48 -12.73
CA ILE A 7 0.50 -0.21 -12.52
C ILE A 7 -0.24 -0.18 -13.86
N ASN A 8 0.36 0.40 -14.90
CA ASN A 8 -0.20 0.45 -16.25
C ASN A 8 -0.39 -0.94 -16.86
N SER A 9 0.46 -1.91 -16.55
CA SER A 9 0.30 -3.32 -16.97
C SER A 9 -0.69 -4.16 -16.14
N MET A 10 -1.31 -3.57 -15.12
CA MET A 10 -2.40 -4.22 -14.35
C MET A 10 -3.76 -3.93 -14.96
N THR A 11 -4.66 -4.91 -14.85
CA THR A 11 -6.08 -4.73 -15.13
C THR A 11 -6.77 -3.97 -13.98
N LEU A 12 -7.91 -3.34 -14.25
CA LEU A 12 -8.71 -2.63 -13.23
C LEU A 12 -9.04 -3.53 -12.03
N LYS A 13 -9.39 -4.79 -12.28
CA LYS A 13 -9.70 -5.77 -11.22
C LYS A 13 -8.50 -6.00 -10.29
N GLU A 14 -7.29 -6.05 -10.84
CA GLU A 14 -6.05 -6.26 -10.07
C GLU A 14 -5.65 -5.02 -9.29
N ARG A 15 -5.87 -3.81 -9.84
CA ARG A 15 -5.60 -2.54 -9.13
C ARG A 15 -6.51 -2.36 -7.92
N VAL A 16 -7.79 -2.71 -8.06
CA VAL A 16 -8.77 -2.63 -6.96
C VAL A 16 -8.55 -3.76 -5.93
N LYS A 17 -8.26 -4.97 -6.41
CA LYS A 17 -8.10 -6.17 -5.56
C LYS A 17 -6.71 -6.78 -5.73
N HIS A 18 -5.74 -6.24 -5.00
CA HIS A 18 -4.35 -6.71 -5.05
C HIS A 18 -4.15 -8.19 -4.62
N ASN A 19 -5.09 -8.75 -3.85
CA ASN A 19 -5.03 -10.14 -3.37
C ASN A 19 -5.22 -11.19 -4.48
N ILE A 20 -5.78 -10.82 -5.65
CA ILE A 20 -5.99 -11.76 -6.76
C ILE A 20 -4.70 -11.96 -7.59
N ILE A 21 -3.64 -11.18 -7.33
CA ILE A 21 -2.40 -11.18 -8.11
C ILE A 21 -1.52 -12.40 -7.74
N ASN A 22 -1.81 -13.51 -8.40
CA ASN A 22 -1.06 -14.77 -8.29
C ASN A 22 0.22 -14.78 -9.16
N ALA A 23 0.99 -15.87 -9.12
CA ALA A 23 2.27 -15.99 -9.84
C ALA A 23 2.14 -15.81 -11.37
N SER A 24 1.05 -16.28 -11.97
CA SER A 24 0.77 -16.12 -13.41
C SER A 24 0.56 -14.64 -13.77
N ARG A 25 -0.27 -13.93 -12.99
CA ARG A 25 -0.51 -12.49 -13.18
C ARG A 25 0.75 -11.67 -12.99
N LYS A 26 1.58 -11.99 -11.99
CA LYS A 26 2.88 -11.33 -11.78
C LYS A 26 3.80 -11.47 -12.98
N ARG A 27 3.87 -12.66 -13.61
CA ARG A 27 4.65 -12.87 -14.84
C ARG A 27 4.15 -12.00 -15.99
N ARG A 28 2.83 -11.94 -16.21
CA ARG A 28 2.22 -11.08 -17.24
C ARG A 28 2.53 -9.59 -17.01
N ILE A 29 2.39 -9.12 -15.77
CA ILE A 29 2.68 -7.72 -15.41
C ILE A 29 4.17 -7.42 -15.60
N ALA A 30 5.06 -8.32 -15.17
CA ALA A 30 6.51 -8.18 -15.33
C ALA A 30 6.89 -8.04 -16.81
N GLN A 31 6.36 -8.92 -17.66
CA GLN A 31 6.57 -8.88 -19.10
C GLN A 31 6.00 -7.60 -19.74
N GLY A 32 4.77 -7.20 -19.39
CA GLY A 32 4.13 -6.02 -19.95
C GLY A 32 4.74 -4.69 -19.49
N SER A 33 5.42 -4.67 -18.34
CA SER A 33 6.03 -3.47 -17.76
C SER A 33 7.54 -3.39 -17.95
N GLY A 34 8.17 -4.43 -18.48
CA GLY A 34 9.63 -4.53 -18.57
C GLY A 34 10.32 -4.61 -17.21
N THR A 35 9.65 -5.17 -16.19
CA THR A 35 10.17 -5.26 -14.82
C THR A 35 10.32 -6.70 -14.34
N ARG A 36 10.93 -6.91 -13.17
CA ARG A 36 11.08 -8.25 -12.59
C ARG A 36 9.91 -8.56 -11.65
N VAL A 37 9.59 -9.86 -11.54
CA VAL A 37 8.58 -10.35 -10.58
C VAL A 37 8.89 -9.92 -9.13
N ASN A 38 10.18 -9.78 -8.79
CA ASN A 38 10.61 -9.32 -7.47
C ASN A 38 10.23 -7.87 -7.19
N ASP A 39 10.27 -6.99 -8.21
CA ASP A 39 9.88 -5.59 -8.06
C ASP A 39 8.37 -5.47 -7.81
N ILE A 40 7.58 -6.30 -8.49
CA ILE A 40 6.13 -6.42 -8.26
C ILE A 40 5.85 -6.91 -6.84
N ASN A 41 6.59 -7.91 -6.34
CA ASN A 41 6.41 -8.40 -4.98
C ASN A 41 6.71 -7.32 -3.92
N LYS A 42 7.76 -6.51 -4.14
CA LYS A 42 8.09 -5.38 -3.26
C LYS A 42 6.97 -4.35 -3.23
N LEU A 43 6.46 -3.96 -4.42
CA LEU A 43 5.36 -3.02 -4.56
C LEU A 43 4.09 -3.50 -3.84
N LEU A 44 3.70 -4.76 -4.06
CA LEU A 44 2.51 -5.34 -3.42
C LEU A 44 2.65 -5.39 -1.89
N LYS A 45 3.84 -5.68 -1.37
CA LYS A 45 4.12 -5.63 0.07
C LYS A 45 3.98 -4.22 0.64
N GLN A 46 4.61 -3.24 0.00
CA GLN A 46 4.55 -1.83 0.42
C GLN A 46 3.10 -1.33 0.41
N PHE A 47 2.35 -1.65 -0.64
CA PHE A 47 0.94 -1.29 -0.74
C PHE A 47 0.09 -1.93 0.38
N ALA A 48 0.27 -3.24 0.64
CA ALA A 48 -0.44 -3.92 1.71
C ALA A 48 -0.12 -3.34 3.10
N GLN A 49 1.13 -2.94 3.34
CA GLN A 49 1.54 -2.25 4.56
C GLN A 49 0.85 -0.89 4.69
N MET A 50 0.88 -0.07 3.64
CA MET A 50 0.21 1.24 3.62
C MET A 50 -1.30 1.10 3.83
N GLN A 51 -1.97 0.15 3.15
CA GLN A 51 -3.39 -0.11 3.37
C GLN A 51 -3.69 -0.53 4.81
N LYS A 52 -2.84 -1.36 5.43
CA LYS A 52 -3.00 -1.75 6.83
C LYS A 52 -2.87 -0.55 7.77
N MET A 53 -1.92 0.36 7.50
CA MET A 53 -1.78 1.59 8.26
C MET A 53 -3.00 2.51 8.08
N MET A 54 -3.45 2.74 6.84
CA MET A 54 -4.63 3.57 6.57
C MET A 54 -5.90 3.00 7.22
N LYS A 55 -6.08 1.68 7.20
CA LYS A 55 -7.17 1.01 7.91
C LYS A 55 -7.08 1.19 9.43
N LYS A 56 -5.89 1.11 10.02
CA LYS A 56 -5.68 1.35 11.45
C LYS A 56 -5.96 2.80 11.84
N VAL A 57 -5.57 3.77 11.01
CA VAL A 57 -5.88 5.19 11.22
C VAL A 57 -7.40 5.41 11.12
N SER A 58 -8.06 4.84 10.11
CA SER A 58 -9.51 4.93 9.94
C SER A 58 -10.31 4.24 11.06
N ARG A 59 -9.84 3.10 11.59
CA ARG A 59 -10.48 2.39 12.72
C ARG A 59 -10.10 2.93 14.11
N GLY A 60 -8.99 3.66 14.23
CA GLY A 60 -8.32 3.96 15.50
C GLY A 60 -8.21 5.43 15.90
N GLY A 61 -8.64 6.38 15.06
CA GLY A 61 -8.89 7.73 15.52
C GLY A 61 -8.50 8.83 14.55
N GLY A 62 -9.52 9.55 14.06
CA GLY A 62 -9.42 11.00 13.93
C GLY A 62 -9.24 11.73 15.27
N LEU A 63 -9.28 11.01 16.40
CA LEU A 63 -9.24 11.57 17.77
C LEU A 63 -7.93 11.28 18.55
N ASN A 64 -7.05 10.36 18.11
CA ASN A 64 -5.87 9.96 18.90
C ASN A 64 -4.54 10.58 18.45
N PHE A 65 -4.41 11.04 17.20
CA PHE A 65 -3.19 11.75 16.77
C PHE A 65 -3.11 13.17 17.37
N GLY A 66 -4.25 13.86 17.49
CA GLY A 66 -4.35 15.17 18.16
C GLY A 66 -4.31 15.08 19.69
N SER A 67 -4.88 14.02 20.29
CA SER A 67 -4.91 13.83 21.74
C SER A 67 -3.54 13.49 22.33
N LEU A 68 -2.71 12.68 21.66
CA LEU A 68 -1.35 12.39 22.12
C LEU A 68 -0.42 13.62 22.04
N TYR A 69 -0.61 14.50 21.06
CA TYR A 69 0.13 15.76 20.95
C TYR A 69 -0.45 16.88 21.83
N GLY A 70 -1.76 16.89 22.09
CA GLY A 70 -2.42 17.88 22.95
C GLY A 70 -2.31 17.60 24.45
N ARG A 71 -2.20 16.33 24.86
CA ARG A 71 -2.15 15.94 26.28
C ARG A 71 -0.75 16.05 26.90
N ARG A 72 0.29 16.29 26.09
CA ARG A 72 1.66 16.52 26.55
C ARG A 72 1.97 18.00 26.87
N GLY A 73 0.98 18.89 26.74
CA GLY A 73 1.08 20.30 27.15
C GLY A 73 0.43 20.64 28.50
N PHE A 74 -0.29 19.70 29.13
CA PHE A 74 -1.10 19.97 30.34
C PHE A 74 -0.70 19.19 31.60
N MET A 75 0.46 18.52 31.58
CA MET A 75 0.98 17.79 32.73
C MET A 75 2.34 18.37 33.15
N GLY A 76 2.30 19.68 33.41
CA GLY A 76 3.44 20.51 33.79
C GLY A 76 3.02 21.69 34.66
N ARG A 77 2.10 21.45 35.60
CA ARG A 77 1.88 22.27 36.80
C ARG A 77 1.62 21.32 37.96
#